data_AF-A0A5B9EQZ4-F1
#
_entry.id   AF-A0A5B9EQZ4-F1
#
_cell.length_a   1.000
_cell.length_b   1.000
_cell.length_c   1.000
_cell.angle_alpha   90.00
_cell.angle_beta   90.00
_cell.angle_gamma   90.00
#
_symmetry.space_group_name_H-M   'P 1'
#
loop_
_entity.id
_entity.type
_entity.pdbx_description
1 polymer ?
#
loop_
_entity_poly.entity_id
_entity_poly.type
_entity_poly.pdbx_seq_one_letter_code
_entity_poly.pdbx_strand_id
1 'polypeptide(L)'
;MPTNRNSSEHWLFAAWVLALVSTLAVLFIGEVLGQTPCVLCWYQRAFMFPLAVILGIAVWRLDVNIWVYCLPLALIGAAIALWHLGLYYGLIAESIQPCTASGPSCIDEGMVILGLPIPLLSLGAFGTITACLLKLANGRKT
;
A
#
# COMPACT_ATOMS: atom_id res chain seq x y z
N MET A 1 28.24 -10.09 16.22
CA MET A 1 27.13 -10.89 16.75
C MET A 1 26.23 -11.25 15.57
N PRO A 2 25.95 -12.54 15.27
CA PRO A 2 25.17 -12.88 14.09
C PRO A 2 23.71 -12.56 14.39
N THR A 3 23.28 -11.35 14.01
CA THR A 3 21.87 -11.01 13.91
C THR A 3 21.19 -12.06 13.02
N ASN A 4 19.96 -12.41 13.36
CA ASN A 4 19.13 -13.45 12.75
C ASN A 4 18.82 -13.15 11.25
N ARG A 5 19.85 -13.18 10.40
CA ARG A 5 19.89 -12.66 9.02
C ARG A 5 18.78 -13.28 8.17
N ASN A 6 18.55 -14.58 8.33
CA ASN A 6 17.50 -15.31 7.63
C ASN A 6 16.11 -14.71 7.93
N SER A 7 15.80 -14.43 9.19
CA SER A 7 14.49 -13.85 9.56
C SER A 7 14.29 -12.46 8.96
N SER A 8 15.33 -11.60 8.94
CA SER A 8 15.23 -10.29 8.31
C SER A 8 15.03 -10.38 6.80
N GLU A 9 15.74 -11.28 6.12
CA GLU A 9 15.57 -11.47 4.68
C GLU A 9 14.15 -11.95 4.33
N HIS A 10 13.56 -12.82 5.16
CA HIS A 10 12.16 -13.25 4.98
C HIS A 10 11.15 -12.11 5.11
N TRP A 11 11.31 -11.21 6.10
CA TRP A 11 10.41 -10.05 6.24
C TRP A 11 10.55 -9.05 5.09
N LEU A 12 11.78 -8.83 4.62
CA LEU A 12 12.06 -7.96 3.47
C LEU A 12 11.43 -8.54 2.20
N PHE A 13 11.59 -9.84 1.96
CA PHE A 13 11.01 -10.53 0.83
C PHE A 13 9.48 -10.53 0.87
N ALA A 14 8.88 -10.80 2.03
CA ALA A 14 7.43 -10.75 2.21
C ALA A 14 6.86 -9.35 1.93
N ALA A 15 7.51 -8.30 2.43
CA ALA A 15 7.12 -6.92 2.16
C ALA A 15 7.18 -6.59 0.66
N TRP A 16 8.24 -7.03 -0.02
CA TRP A 16 8.39 -6.84 -1.46
C TRP A 16 7.31 -7.57 -2.27
N VAL A 17 7.08 -8.86 -1.99
CA VAL A 17 6.04 -9.65 -2.69
C VAL A 17 4.68 -8.99 -2.54
N LEU A 18 4.35 -8.53 -1.34
CA LEU A 18 3.07 -7.88 -1.10
C LEU A 18 2.95 -6.56 -1.88
N ALA A 19 3.98 -5.71 -1.86
CA ALA A 19 4.00 -4.46 -2.63
C ALA A 19 3.89 -4.72 -4.15
N LEU A 20 4.58 -5.74 -4.65
CA LEU A 20 4.56 -6.13 -6.06
C LEU A 20 3.17 -6.64 -6.47
N VAL A 21 2.59 -7.56 -5.70
CA VAL A 21 1.25 -8.10 -5.98
C VAL A 21 0.20 -7.00 -5.93
N SER A 22 0.23 -6.11 -4.92
CA SER A 22 -0.68 -4.96 -4.86
C SER A 22 -0.53 -4.02 -6.06
N THR A 23 0.70 -3.77 -6.51
CA THR A 23 0.98 -2.95 -7.70
C THR A 23 0.41 -3.59 -8.96
N LEU A 24 0.69 -4.88 -9.18
CA LEU A 24 0.18 -5.61 -10.34
C LEU A 24 -1.34 -5.72 -10.34
N ALA A 25 -1.95 -5.98 -9.18
CA ALA A 25 -3.40 -6.06 -9.06
C ALA A 25 -4.08 -4.75 -9.48
N VAL A 26 -3.56 -3.60 -9.01
CA VAL A 26 -4.18 -2.31 -9.33
C VAL A 26 -3.93 -1.86 -10.77
N LEU A 27 -2.79 -2.26 -11.37
CA LEU A 27 -2.52 -2.06 -12.79
C LEU A 27 -3.44 -2.92 -13.65
N PHE A 28 -3.67 -4.18 -13.27
CA PHE A 28 -4.63 -5.05 -13.95
C PHE A 28 -6.05 -4.46 -13.90
N ILE A 29 -6.49 -3.99 -12.73
CA ILE A 29 -7.79 -3.34 -12.57
C ILE A 29 -7.91 -2.08 -13.45
N GLY A 30 -6.87 -1.26 -13.50
CA GLY A 30 -6.89 -0.03 -14.30
C GLY A 30 -6.84 -0.26 -15.81
N GLU A 31 -5.87 -1.05 -16.26
CA GLU A 31 -5.53 -1.16 -17.68
C GLU A 31 -6.29 -2.28 -18.38
N VAL A 32 -6.58 -3.38 -17.69
CA VAL A 32 -7.23 -4.56 -18.28
C VAL A 32 -8.73 -4.55 -18.05
N LEU A 33 -9.18 -4.26 -16.82
CA LEU A 33 -10.61 -4.13 -16.52
C LEU A 33 -11.18 -2.75 -16.87
N GLY A 34 -10.32 -1.79 -17.23
CA GLY A 34 -10.74 -0.44 -17.62
C GLY A 34 -11.33 0.41 -16.48
N GLN A 35 -11.10 0.03 -15.23
CA GLN A 35 -11.63 0.75 -14.08
C GLN A 35 -10.72 1.94 -13.72
N THR A 36 -11.20 3.15 -14.00
CA THR A 36 -10.50 4.38 -13.67
C THR A 36 -10.43 4.58 -12.15
N PRO A 37 -9.25 4.86 -11.57
CA PRO A 37 -9.13 5.05 -10.13
C PRO A 37 -9.74 6.39 -9.71
N CYS A 38 -10.34 6.43 -8.52
CA CYS A 38 -10.66 7.69 -7.88
C CYS A 38 -9.37 8.42 -7.42
N VAL A 39 -9.51 9.68 -7.03
CA VAL A 39 -8.39 10.53 -6.60
C VAL A 39 -7.64 9.96 -5.39
N LEU A 40 -8.33 9.37 -4.41
CA LEU A 40 -7.68 8.73 -3.25
C LEU A 40 -6.93 7.46 -3.63
N CYS A 41 -7.50 6.61 -4.50
CA CYS A 41 -6.81 5.44 -5.06
C CYS A 41 -5.55 5.86 -5.84
N TRP A 42 -5.62 6.97 -6.58
CA TRP A 42 -4.46 7.50 -7.28
C TRP A 42 -3.33 7.89 -6.32
N TYR A 43 -3.65 8.58 -5.22
CA TYR A 43 -2.65 8.88 -4.20
C TYR A 43 -2.05 7.61 -3.58
N GLN A 44 -2.87 6.58 -3.30
CA GLN A 44 -2.35 5.30 -2.81
C GLN A 44 -1.37 4.64 -3.80
N ARG A 45 -1.66 4.68 -5.11
CA ARG A 45 -0.73 4.18 -6.16
C ARG A 45 0.60 4.92 -6.14
N ALA A 46 0.59 6.24 -5.98
CA ALA A 46 1.81 7.05 -5.90
C ALA A 46 2.75 6.63 -4.76
N PHE A 47 2.22 6.07 -3.66
CA PHE A 47 3.04 5.52 -2.58
C PHE A 47 3.37 4.03 -2.75
N MET A 48 2.47 3.24 -3.34
CA MET A 48 2.68 1.79 -3.51
C MET A 48 3.69 1.45 -4.61
N PHE A 49 3.65 2.14 -5.76
CA PHE A 49 4.51 1.80 -6.91
C PHE A 49 5.99 2.00 -6.63
N PRO A 50 6.44 3.12 -6.02
CA PRO A 50 7.84 3.27 -5.65
C PRO A 50 8.27 2.25 -4.60
N LEU A 51 7.36 1.89 -3.69
CA LEU A 51 7.63 0.91 -2.64
C LEU A 51 7.95 -0.48 -3.23
N ALA A 52 7.22 -0.91 -4.26
CA ALA A 52 7.50 -2.17 -4.97
C ALA A 52 8.89 -2.19 -5.61
N VAL A 53 9.30 -1.07 -6.23
CA VAL A 53 10.62 -0.94 -6.87
C VAL A 53 11.74 -0.90 -5.84
N ILE A 54 11.62 -0.05 -4.81
CA ILE A 54 12.65 0.15 -3.79
C ILE A 54 12.86 -1.14 -2.97
N LEU A 55 11.79 -1.80 -2.55
CA LEU A 55 11.88 -3.09 -1.86
C LEU A 55 12.48 -4.18 -2.76
N GLY A 56 12.19 -4.17 -4.06
CA GLY A 56 12.78 -5.12 -5.00
C GLY A 56 14.30 -4.95 -5.12
N ILE A 57 14.78 -3.70 -5.20
CA ILE A 57 16.21 -3.39 -5.20
C ILE A 57 16.85 -3.84 -3.89
N ALA A 58 16.18 -3.63 -2.75
CA ALA A 58 16.67 -4.04 -1.45
C ALA A 58 16.75 -5.56 -1.30
N VAL A 59 15.77 -6.31 -1.80
CA VAL A 59 15.82 -7.79 -1.87
C VAL A 59 16.99 -8.25 -2.72
N TRP A 60 17.19 -7.64 -3.91
CA TRP A 60 18.30 -7.99 -4.80
C TRP A 60 19.67 -7.75 -4.16
N ARG A 61 19.81 -6.67 -3.39
CA ARG A 61 21.05 -6.30 -2.70
C ARG A 61 21.20 -6.92 -1.31
N LEU A 62 20.18 -7.63 -0.82
CA LEU A 62 20.04 -8.07 0.58
C LEU A 62 20.25 -6.91 1.58
N ASP A 63 19.82 -5.70 1.22
CA ASP A 63 19.97 -4.50 2.03
C ASP A 63 18.76 -4.30 2.95
N VAL A 64 18.86 -4.86 4.15
CA VAL A 64 17.81 -4.74 5.18
C VAL A 64 17.67 -3.33 5.73
N ASN A 65 18.60 -2.39 5.47
CA ASN A 65 18.56 -1.03 6.01
C ASN A 65 17.59 -0.10 5.27
N ILE A 66 17.02 -0.57 4.16
CA ILE A 66 16.07 0.19 3.34
C ILE A 66 14.81 0.61 4.12
N TRP A 67 14.53 -0.07 5.25
CA TRP A 67 13.34 0.19 6.07
C TRP A 67 13.19 1.66 6.47
N VAL A 68 14.29 2.40 6.63
CA VAL A 68 14.28 3.83 7.01
C VAL A 68 13.55 4.69 5.96
N TYR A 69 13.65 4.31 4.69
CA TYR A 69 13.00 5.03 3.58
C TYR A 69 11.64 4.44 3.25
N CYS A 70 11.49 3.12 3.33
CA CYS A 70 10.24 2.44 3.00
C CYS A 70 9.15 2.67 4.06
N LEU A 71 9.52 2.74 5.34
CA LEU A 71 8.56 2.88 6.44
C LEU A 71 7.74 4.17 6.38
N PRO A 72 8.32 5.38 6.23
CA PRO A 72 7.52 6.61 6.12
C PRO A 72 6.61 6.57 4.88
N LEU A 73 7.08 6.01 3.76
CA LEU A 73 6.28 5.89 2.54
C LEU A 73 5.06 4.97 2.75
N ALA A 74 5.28 3.82 3.40
CA ALA A 74 4.21 2.88 3.73
C ALA A 74 3.21 3.47 4.75
N LEU A 75 3.68 4.22 5.75
CA LEU A 75 2.83 4.89 6.73
C LEU A 75 1.94 5.97 6.12
N ILE A 76 2.47 6.77 5.19
CA ILE A 76 1.67 7.78 4.47
C ILE A 76 0.60 7.10 3.61
N GLY A 77 0.97 6.04 2.89
CA GLY A 77 0.02 5.22 2.14
C GLY A 77 -1.08 4.61 3.03
N ALA A 78 -0.70 4.07 4.20
CA ALA A 78 -1.63 3.53 5.19
C ALA A 78 -2.59 4.60 5.72
N ALA A 79 -2.11 5.81 6.01
CA ALA A 79 -2.94 6.91 6.49
C ALA A 79 -4.00 7.32 5.44
N ILE A 80 -3.60 7.42 4.17
CA ILE A 80 -4.51 7.72 3.06
C ILE A 80 -5.53 6.57 2.87
N ALA A 81 -5.10 5.32 2.99
CA ALA A 81 -5.99 4.16 2.91
C ALA A 81 -7.01 4.12 4.06
N LEU A 82 -6.58 4.46 5.28
CA LEU A 82 -7.45 4.57 6.44
C LEU A 82 -8.49 5.67 6.26
N TRP A 83 -8.07 6.83 5.75
CA TRP A 83 -8.98 7.93 5.41
C TRP A 83 -9.99 7.50 4.35
N HIS A 84 -9.54 6.82 3.30
CA HIS A 84 -10.40 6.31 2.23
C HIS A 84 -11.43 5.31 2.77
N LEU A 85 -11.02 4.40 3.65
CA LEU A 85 -11.93 3.44 4.29
C LEU A 85 -12.97 4.13 5.17
N GLY A 86 -12.58 5.18 5.89
CA GLY A 86 -13.48 6.00 6.69
C GLY A 86 -14.54 6.72 5.86
N LEU A 87 -14.17 7.24 4.69
CA LEU A 87 -15.12 7.82 3.73
C LEU A 87 -16.06 6.75 3.17
N TYR A 88 -15.54 5.58 2.77
CA TYR A 88 -16.35 4.49 2.20
C TYR A 88 -17.44 3.99 3.16
N TYR A 89 -17.13 3.89 4.46
CA TYR A 89 -18.12 3.48 5.47
C TYR A 89 -18.97 4.64 6.02
N GLY A 90 -18.80 5.86 5.51
CA GLY A 90 -19.55 7.03 5.99
C GLY A 90 -19.20 7.48 7.41
N LEU A 91 -18.05 7.05 7.95
CA LEU A 91 -17.54 7.48 9.26
C LEU A 91 -17.00 8.92 9.22
N ILE A 92 -16.63 9.39 8.04
CA ILE A 92 -16.11 10.73 7.79
C ILE A 92 -17.11 11.41 6.85
N ALA A 93 -17.59 12.60 7.23
CA ALA A 93 -18.46 13.38 6.38
C ALA A 93 -17.72 13.76 5.09
N GLU A 94 -18.38 13.54 3.95
CA GLU A 94 -17.84 13.88 2.64
C GLU A 94 -17.58 15.40 2.60
N SER A 95 -16.30 15.82 2.64
CA SER A 95 -15.96 17.21 2.39
C SER A 95 -16.31 17.48 0.92
N ILE A 96 -17.27 18.37 0.67
CA ILE A 96 -17.74 18.83 -0.66
C ILE A 96 -16.64 18.65 -1.70
N GLN A 97 -16.68 17.56 -2.47
CA GLN A 97 -15.71 17.31 -3.53
C GLN A 97 -16.05 18.22 -4.72
N PRO A 98 -15.15 19.13 -5.15
CA PRO A 98 -15.44 20.01 -6.26
C PRO A 98 -15.25 19.29 -7.62
N CYS A 99 -16.30 19.38 -8.44
CA CYS A 99 -16.26 19.78 -9.86
C CYS A 99 -15.57 18.88 -10.90
N THR A 100 -15.85 17.58 -10.95
CA THR A 100 -16.04 16.93 -12.27
C THR A 100 -17.32 16.09 -12.23
N ALA A 101 -18.30 16.43 -13.07
CA ALA A 101 -19.56 15.70 -13.18
C ALA A 101 -19.41 14.26 -13.76
N SER A 102 -18.17 13.76 -13.92
CA SER A 102 -17.83 12.58 -14.72
C SER A 102 -16.62 11.78 -14.22
N GLY A 103 -16.04 12.12 -13.06
CA GLY A 103 -14.95 11.33 -12.44
C GLY A 103 -15.46 10.20 -11.53
N PRO A 104 -14.72 9.09 -11.32
CA PRO A 104 -15.15 8.00 -10.45
C PRO A 104 -15.21 8.44 -8.99
N SER A 105 -16.32 8.13 -8.31
CA SER A 105 -16.49 8.45 -6.89
C SER A 105 -15.65 7.55 -5.99
N CYS A 106 -15.15 8.10 -4.87
CA CYS A 106 -14.40 7.35 -3.85
C CYS A 106 -15.28 6.43 -2.99
N ILE A 107 -16.60 6.58 -3.09
CA ILE A 107 -17.58 5.84 -2.29
C ILE A 107 -18.52 4.97 -3.14
N ASP A 108 -18.24 4.85 -4.45
CA ASP A 108 -19.10 4.14 -5.41
C ASP A 108 -19.07 2.61 -5.25
N GLU A 109 -20.07 1.92 -5.79
CA GLU A 109 -20.14 0.44 -5.85
C GLU A 109 -18.98 -0.16 -6.65
N GLY A 110 -18.41 0.62 -7.59
CA GLY A 110 -17.19 0.26 -8.32
C GLY A 110 -15.94 0.10 -7.45
N MET A 111 -16.01 0.47 -6.16
CA MET A 111 -14.93 0.31 -5.18
C MET A 111 -14.92 -1.05 -4.48
N VAL A 112 -15.67 -2.04 -4.98
CA VAL A 112 -15.67 -3.41 -4.45
C VAL A 112 -15.04 -4.35 -5.46
N ILE A 113 -14.09 -5.17 -5.00
CA ILE A 113 -13.52 -6.26 -5.79
C ILE A 113 -13.46 -7.54 -4.98
N LEU A 114 -13.86 -8.66 -5.57
CA LEU A 114 -13.97 -9.97 -4.88
C LEU A 114 -14.84 -9.91 -3.60
N GLY A 115 -15.82 -9.01 -3.55
CA GLY A 115 -16.68 -8.79 -2.39
C GLY A 115 -16.06 -7.98 -1.25
N LEU A 116 -14.81 -7.49 -1.41
CA LEU A 116 -14.16 -6.62 -0.45
C LEU A 116 -13.95 -5.21 -1.01
N PRO A 117 -14.09 -4.15 -0.19
CA PRO A 117 -13.80 -2.80 -0.61
C PRO A 117 -12.29 -2.63 -0.89
N ILE A 118 -11.96 -2.04 -2.03
CA ILE A 118 -10.59 -1.70 -2.43
C ILE A 118 -9.84 -0.91 -1.34
N PRO A 119 -10.46 0.09 -0.66
CA PRO A 119 -9.83 0.78 0.47
C PRO A 119 -9.37 -0.15 1.58
N LEU A 120 -10.13 -1.20 1.89
CA LEU A 120 -9.79 -2.18 2.93
C LEU A 120 -8.60 -3.05 2.51
N LEU A 121 -8.58 -3.50 1.26
CA LEU A 121 -7.47 -4.27 0.69
C LEU A 121 -6.17 -3.45 0.69
N SER A 122 -6.26 -2.17 0.31
CA SER A 122 -5.12 -1.24 0.32
C SER A 122 -4.59 -1.00 1.73
N LEU A 123 -5.48 -0.79 2.71
CA LEU A 123 -5.11 -0.63 4.11
C LEU A 123 -4.42 -1.90 4.65
N GLY A 124 -4.96 -3.08 4.32
CA GLY A 124 -4.35 -4.36 4.68
C GLY A 124 -2.95 -4.53 4.08
N ALA A 125 -2.76 -4.14 2.82
CA ALA A 125 -1.46 -4.19 2.16
C ALA A 125 -0.43 -3.25 2.82
N PHE A 126 -0.75 -1.96 2.94
CA PHE A 126 0.16 -0.99 3.56
C PHE A 126 0.44 -1.33 5.03
N GLY A 127 -0.58 -1.76 5.78
CA GLY A 127 -0.45 -2.18 7.18
C GLY A 127 0.47 -3.38 7.35
N THR A 128 0.33 -4.40 6.50
CA THR A 128 1.19 -5.60 6.54
C THR A 128 2.63 -5.27 6.11
N ILE A 129 2.82 -4.45 5.07
CA ILE A 129 4.14 -3.97 4.68
C ILE A 129 4.79 -3.20 5.84
N THR A 130 4.04 -2.30 6.48
CA THR A 130 4.50 -1.55 7.66
C THR A 130 4.92 -2.48 8.79
N ALA A 131 4.13 -3.51 9.09
CA ALA A 131 4.46 -4.50 10.11
C ALA A 131 5.76 -5.25 9.79
N CYS A 132 5.96 -5.66 8.53
CA CYS A 132 7.21 -6.30 8.08
C CYS A 132 8.41 -5.36 8.25
N LEU A 133 8.27 -4.09 7.86
CA LEU A 133 9.32 -3.08 8.01
C LEU A 133 9.64 -2.78 9.48
N LEU A 134 8.65 -2.78 10.36
CA LEU A 134 8.87 -2.63 11.81
C LEU A 134 9.62 -3.83 12.41
N LYS A 135 9.35 -5.06 11.93
CA LYS A 135 10.12 -6.25 12.32
C LYS A 135 11.59 -6.15 11.88
N LEU A 136 11.84 -5.63 10.68
CA LEU A 136 13.20 -5.33 10.21
C LEU A 136 13.90 -4.29 11.10
N ALA A 137 13.21 -3.20 11.44
CA ALA A 137 13.75 -2.15 12.29
C ALA A 137 14.10 -2.64 13.71
N ASN A 138 13.24 -3.48 14.29
CA ASN A 138 13.43 -4.02 15.64
C ASN A 138 14.52 -5.09 15.72
N GLY A 139 14.65 -5.95 14.69
CA GLY A 139 15.71 -6.97 14.64
C GLY A 139 17.13 -6.40 14.55
N ARG A 140 17.27 -5.09 14.35
CA ARG A 140 18.56 -4.38 14.30
C ARG A 140 18.93 -3.67 15.62
N LYS A 141 17.95 -3.36 16.48
CA LYS A 141 18.17 -2.61 17.73
C LYS A 141 18.66 -3.48 18.90
N THR A 142 18.75 -4.79 18.70
CA THR A 142 19.25 -5.79 19.67
C THR A 142 20.59 -6.33 19.20
#